data_AF-A0A7J6R700-F1
#
_entry.id   AF-A0A7J6R700-F1
#
_cell.length_a   1.000
_cell.length_b   1.000
_cell.length_c   1.000
_cell.angle_alpha   90.00
_cell.angle_beta   90.00
_cell.angle_gamma   90.00
#
_symmetry.space_group_name_H-M   'P 1'
#
loop_
_entity.id
_entity.type
_entity.pdbx_description
1 polymer ?
#
loop_
_entity_poly.entity_id
_entity_poly.type
_entity_poly.pdbx_seq_one_letter_code
_entity_poly.pdbx_strand_id
1 'polypeptide(L)'
;SLDDEVDEYRAPAYSWFCVRALFPRFYFISDDELLSILGSSDPQAVQPHSLKLFDNAKEIVFKPGTSTVIGMVSDEGERWSFCTPVKAVGAVEEWMTKVDDEMKDSLLRLMKEAVYQYPSSPRTKWILSRLGMVVLAGTQIWWTWSIEDTFKRVMEKGDKNAMKRELRKESHELGQLVELIRTDLSSCNRKCVNTLIILDVHARDIVDRFVRDSILDAREFAWESQ
;
A
#
# COMPACT_ATOMS: atom_id res chain seq x y z
N SER A 1 11.65 47.73 23.18
CA SER A 1 11.87 47.10 24.50
C SER A 1 12.31 45.66 24.23
N LEU A 2 12.94 44.96 25.18
CA LEU A 2 13.32 43.54 24.99
C LEU A 2 12.13 42.65 24.58
N ASP A 3 10.88 43.09 24.84
CA ASP A 3 9.67 42.42 24.39
C ASP A 3 9.39 42.56 22.88
N ASP A 4 9.81 43.65 22.23
CA ASP A 4 9.65 43.83 20.77
C ASP A 4 10.62 42.94 19.98
N GLU A 5 11.81 42.69 20.54
CA GLU A 5 12.83 41.81 19.94
C GLU A 5 12.43 40.33 20.09
N VAL A 6 11.75 39.96 21.19
CA VAL A 6 11.23 38.59 21.42
C VAL A 6 10.02 38.27 20.54
N ASP A 7 9.18 39.26 20.21
CA ASP A 7 8.05 39.07 19.29
C ASP A 7 8.47 38.90 17.82
N GLU A 8 9.60 39.51 17.40
CA GLU A 8 10.18 39.33 16.06
C GLU A 8 10.68 37.88 15.84
N TYR A 9 11.16 37.20 16.89
CA TYR A 9 11.51 35.76 16.84
C TYR A 9 10.31 34.82 17.01
N ARG A 10 9.18 35.31 17.51
CA ARG A 10 7.93 34.54 17.65
C ARG A 10 7.14 34.45 16.35
N ALA A 11 7.14 35.49 15.52
CA ALA A 11 6.42 35.46 14.23
C ALA A 11 6.86 34.31 13.30
N PRO A 12 8.18 33.97 13.18
CA PRO A 12 8.63 32.75 12.51
C PRO A 12 8.08 31.50 13.20
N ALA A 13 8.19 31.38 14.53
CA ALA A 13 7.68 30.24 15.32
C ALA A 13 6.21 29.92 15.02
N TYR A 14 5.33 30.94 14.97
CA TYR A 14 3.93 30.75 14.61
C TYR A 14 3.73 30.36 13.14
N SER A 15 4.55 30.88 12.23
CA SER A 15 4.56 30.45 10.82
C SER A 15 4.98 28.98 10.68
N TRP A 16 5.99 28.53 11.43
CA TRP A 16 6.46 27.13 11.45
C TRP A 16 5.38 26.15 11.92
N PHE A 17 4.67 26.50 13.01
CA PHE A 17 3.56 25.69 13.51
C PHE A 17 2.41 25.61 12.50
N CYS A 18 2.09 26.71 11.80
CA CYS A 18 1.05 26.71 10.79
C CYS A 18 1.40 25.82 9.58
N VAL A 19 2.63 25.89 9.06
CA VAL A 19 3.05 25.06 7.90
C VAL A 19 3.01 23.56 8.25
N ARG A 20 3.51 23.18 9.43
CA ARG A 20 3.44 21.77 9.87
C ARG A 20 2.03 21.31 10.19
N ALA A 21 1.16 22.21 10.68
CA ALA A 21 -0.25 21.88 10.89
C ALA A 21 -0.99 21.67 9.56
N LEU A 22 -0.61 22.40 8.50
CA LEU A 22 -1.19 22.28 7.17
C LEU A 22 -0.72 21.01 6.43
N PHE A 23 0.54 20.62 6.62
CA PHE A 23 1.07 19.34 6.12
C PHE A 23 1.80 18.57 7.23
N PRO A 24 1.10 17.70 7.99
CA PRO A 24 1.65 17.01 9.16
C PRO A 24 2.87 16.13 8.88
N ARG A 25 3.10 15.69 7.64
CA ARG A 25 4.31 14.91 7.30
C ARG A 25 5.61 15.70 7.51
N PHE A 26 5.56 17.03 7.55
CA PHE A 26 6.73 17.87 7.90
C PHE A 26 7.19 17.73 9.36
N TYR A 27 6.46 17.04 10.22
CA TYR A 27 6.98 16.65 11.54
C TYR A 27 8.07 15.57 11.48
N PHE A 28 8.24 14.87 10.35
CA PHE A 28 9.26 13.82 10.17
C PHE A 28 10.61 14.34 9.63
N ILE A 29 10.72 15.64 9.38
CA ILE A 29 11.95 16.30 8.94
C ILE A 29 12.35 17.38 9.94
N SER A 30 13.65 17.63 10.04
CA SER A 30 14.19 18.67 10.92
C SER A 30 13.82 20.08 10.45
N ASP A 31 13.96 21.07 11.34
CA ASP A 31 13.73 22.48 11.00
C ASP A 31 14.64 22.96 9.85
N ASP A 32 15.91 22.56 9.85
CA ASP A 32 16.87 22.91 8.79
C ASP A 32 16.48 22.32 7.43
N GLU A 33 16.00 21.08 7.41
CA GLU A 33 15.51 20.43 6.19
C GLU A 33 14.24 21.12 5.68
N LEU A 34 13.30 21.43 6.56
CA LEU A 34 12.08 22.15 6.20
C LEU A 34 12.41 23.55 5.64
N LEU A 35 13.35 24.26 6.25
CA LEU A 35 13.88 25.54 5.77
C LEU A 35 14.47 25.43 4.37
N SER A 36 15.23 24.36 4.10
CA SER A 36 15.83 24.13 2.78
C SER A 36 14.78 23.93 1.68
N ILE A 37 13.64 23.29 2.03
CA ILE A 37 12.50 23.10 1.13
C ILE A 37 11.77 24.44 0.91
N LEU A 38 11.45 25.17 1.98
CA LEU A 38 10.69 26.42 1.91
C LEU A 38 11.49 27.57 1.26
N GLY A 39 12.80 27.57 1.43
CA GLY A 39 13.71 28.55 0.82
C GLY A 39 13.97 28.31 -0.67
N SER A 40 13.59 27.14 -1.20
CA SER A 40 13.75 26.80 -2.61
C SER A 40 12.50 27.12 -3.41
N SER A 41 12.67 27.74 -4.58
CA SER A 41 11.59 27.91 -5.56
C SER A 41 11.38 26.66 -6.44
N ASP A 42 12.31 25.69 -6.39
CA ASP A 42 12.23 24.45 -7.15
C ASP A 42 11.46 23.37 -6.37
N PRO A 43 10.30 22.90 -6.87
CA PRO A 43 9.55 21.81 -6.25
C PRO A 43 10.32 20.51 -6.08
N GLN A 44 11.40 20.28 -6.85
CA GLN A 44 12.21 19.08 -6.73
C GLN A 44 13.07 19.07 -5.46
N ALA A 45 13.20 20.18 -4.75
CA ALA A 45 13.93 20.26 -3.48
C ALA A 45 13.36 19.32 -2.39
N VAL A 46 12.11 18.85 -2.53
CA VAL A 46 11.51 17.87 -1.60
C VAL A 46 12.05 16.45 -1.79
N GLN A 47 12.62 16.12 -2.96
CA GLN A 47 13.00 14.75 -3.34
C GLN A 47 13.93 14.06 -2.33
N PRO A 48 14.99 14.71 -1.80
CA PRO A 48 15.89 14.08 -0.84
C PRO A 48 15.20 13.66 0.47
N HIS A 49 14.05 14.26 0.76
CA HIS A 49 13.29 14.03 1.98
C HIS A 49 12.07 13.12 1.76
N SER A 50 11.82 12.65 0.53
CA SER A 50 10.62 11.87 0.18
C SER A 50 10.43 10.64 1.08
N LEU A 51 11.49 9.86 1.34
CA LEU A 51 11.44 8.70 2.23
C LEU A 51 11.19 9.04 3.71
N LYS A 52 11.45 10.28 4.13
CA LYS A 52 11.11 10.74 5.49
C LYS A 52 9.65 11.19 5.56
N LEU A 53 9.14 11.79 4.48
CA LEU A 53 7.80 12.34 4.42
C LEU A 53 6.74 11.27 4.15
N PHE A 54 7.06 10.30 3.29
CA PHE A 54 6.15 9.25 2.85
C PHE A 54 6.68 7.88 3.24
N ASP A 55 5.76 7.02 3.67
CA ASP A 55 6.09 5.63 3.94
C ASP A 55 6.33 4.89 2.62
N ASN A 56 7.57 4.44 2.44
CA ASN A 56 8.04 3.72 1.25
C ASN A 56 7.74 4.40 -0.11
N ALA A 57 7.80 5.74 -0.18
CA ALA A 57 7.81 6.46 -1.46
C ALA A 57 9.13 7.23 -1.62
N LYS A 58 10.02 6.67 -2.43
CA LYS A 58 11.39 7.16 -2.62
C LYS A 58 11.48 8.38 -3.51
N GLU A 59 10.68 8.41 -4.57
CA GLU A 59 10.76 9.45 -5.61
C GLU A 59 9.37 9.94 -5.97
N ILE A 60 9.22 11.25 -6.07
CA ILE A 60 8.06 11.92 -6.66
C ILE A 60 8.35 12.13 -8.15
N VAL A 61 7.50 11.61 -9.03
CA VAL A 61 7.74 11.66 -10.48
C VAL A 61 7.18 12.97 -11.04
N PHE A 62 8.07 13.85 -11.49
CA PHE A 62 7.70 15.07 -12.20
C PHE A 62 7.67 14.85 -13.72
N LYS A 63 6.71 15.49 -14.39
CA LYS A 63 6.65 15.52 -15.85
C LYS A 63 7.82 16.35 -16.40
N PRO A 64 8.58 15.86 -17.40
CA PRO A 64 9.72 16.59 -17.95
C PRO A 64 9.35 17.99 -18.43
N GLY A 65 10.14 18.98 -18.02
CA GLY A 65 9.96 20.39 -18.41
C GLY A 65 8.79 21.10 -17.72
N THR A 66 8.13 20.49 -16.74
CA THR A 66 7.05 21.12 -15.97
C THR A 66 7.19 20.86 -14.47
N SER A 67 6.53 21.67 -13.65
CA SER A 67 6.37 21.44 -12.20
C SER A 67 5.15 20.57 -11.88
N THR A 68 4.84 19.58 -12.74
CA THR A 68 3.65 18.73 -12.57
C THR A 68 4.05 17.36 -12.08
N VAL A 69 3.54 16.95 -10.92
CA VAL A 69 3.69 15.60 -10.37
C VAL A 69 2.70 14.68 -11.07
N ILE A 70 3.20 13.53 -11.53
CA ILE A 70 2.42 12.55 -12.32
C ILE A 70 2.43 11.15 -11.69
N GLY A 71 3.13 10.94 -10.60
CA GLY A 71 3.27 9.62 -9.98
C GLY A 71 4.35 9.59 -8.90
N MET A 72 4.62 8.40 -8.41
CA MET A 72 5.66 8.15 -7.40
C MET A 72 6.34 6.80 -7.66
N VAL A 73 7.50 6.59 -7.02
CA VAL A 73 8.28 5.35 -7.06
C VAL A 73 8.60 4.90 -5.64
N SER A 74 8.42 3.62 -5.33
CA SER A 74 8.77 3.03 -4.03
C SER A 74 10.28 2.79 -3.90
N ASP A 75 10.75 2.45 -2.70
CA ASP A 75 12.18 2.12 -2.51
C ASP A 75 12.58 0.81 -3.20
N GLU A 76 11.63 -0.11 -3.40
CA GLU A 76 11.81 -1.34 -4.18
C GLU A 76 11.76 -1.12 -5.71
N GLY A 77 11.46 0.11 -6.15
CA GLY A 77 11.40 0.50 -7.55
C GLY A 77 10.03 0.30 -8.20
N GLU A 78 8.97 0.11 -7.42
CA GLU A 78 7.60 0.07 -7.95
C GLU A 78 7.14 1.47 -8.33
N ARG A 79 6.73 1.68 -9.58
CA ARG A 79 6.22 2.97 -10.05
C ARG A 79 4.71 2.91 -10.24
N TRP A 80 4.02 3.94 -9.76
CA TRP A 80 2.60 4.15 -10.04
C TRP A 80 2.33 5.58 -10.50
N SER A 81 1.38 5.70 -11.42
CA SER A 81 0.94 6.99 -11.95
C SER A 81 -0.25 7.51 -11.16
N PHE A 82 -0.33 8.82 -11.02
CA PHE A 82 -1.50 9.49 -10.47
C PHE A 82 -2.66 9.47 -11.46
N CYS A 83 -3.89 9.38 -10.96
CA CYS A 83 -5.10 9.48 -11.77
C CYS A 83 -5.25 10.90 -12.32
N THR A 84 -4.95 11.88 -11.48
CA THR A 84 -4.96 13.31 -11.80
C THR A 84 -3.59 13.91 -11.54
N PRO A 85 -2.89 14.43 -12.56
CA PRO A 85 -1.63 15.13 -12.33
C PRO A 85 -1.78 16.35 -11.42
N VAL A 86 -0.87 16.52 -10.46
CA VAL A 86 -0.89 17.63 -9.50
C VAL A 86 0.15 18.68 -9.89
N LYS A 87 -0.26 19.95 -10.00
CA LYS A 87 0.68 21.05 -10.25
C LYS A 87 1.31 21.50 -8.94
N ALA A 88 2.65 21.44 -8.86
CA ALA A 88 3.43 21.98 -7.76
C ALA A 88 3.63 23.50 -7.97
N VAL A 89 2.59 24.27 -7.65
CA VAL A 89 2.56 25.74 -7.77
C VAL A 89 1.98 26.30 -6.48
N GLY A 90 2.57 27.40 -5.98
CA GLY A 90 2.17 28.03 -4.72
C GLY A 90 2.96 27.48 -3.53
N ALA A 91 2.37 27.58 -2.35
CA ALA A 91 3.01 27.15 -1.10
C ALA A 91 3.21 25.63 -1.07
N VAL A 92 4.34 25.17 -0.50
CA VAL A 92 4.76 23.77 -0.58
C VAL A 92 3.79 22.83 0.13
N GLU A 93 3.29 23.25 1.29
CA GLU A 93 2.32 22.53 2.10
C GLU A 93 1.01 22.29 1.34
N GLU A 94 0.57 23.24 0.51
CA GLU A 94 -0.68 23.11 -0.24
C GLU A 94 -0.58 22.06 -1.34
N TRP A 95 0.48 22.12 -2.16
CA TRP A 95 0.61 21.18 -3.27
C TRP A 95 1.10 19.81 -2.79
N MET A 96 1.88 19.73 -1.71
CA MET A 96 2.26 18.44 -1.09
C MET A 96 1.06 17.74 -0.46
N THR A 97 0.12 18.50 0.14
CA THR A 97 -1.15 17.93 0.61
C THR A 97 -1.96 17.35 -0.57
N LYS A 98 -2.05 18.06 -1.69
CA LYS A 98 -2.70 17.55 -2.91
C LYS A 98 -2.02 16.30 -3.47
N VAL A 99 -0.68 16.24 -3.43
CA VAL A 99 0.08 15.04 -3.82
C VAL A 99 -0.22 13.86 -2.89
N ASP A 100 -0.30 14.09 -1.57
CA ASP A 100 -0.65 13.04 -0.59
C ASP A 100 -2.07 12.51 -0.78
N ASP A 101 -3.04 13.39 -1.06
CA ASP A 101 -4.42 12.99 -1.34
C ASP A 101 -4.52 12.20 -2.65
N GLU A 102 -3.90 12.71 -3.73
CA GLU A 102 -3.92 12.04 -5.03
C GLU A 102 -3.18 10.69 -5.01
N MET A 103 -2.10 10.57 -4.22
CA MET A 103 -1.41 9.31 -3.99
C MET A 103 -2.38 8.28 -3.39
N LYS A 104 -3.12 8.64 -2.34
CA LYS A 104 -4.11 7.75 -1.69
C LYS A 104 -5.23 7.36 -2.65
N ASP A 105 -5.79 8.33 -3.37
CA ASP A 105 -6.88 8.10 -4.32
C ASP A 105 -6.46 7.18 -5.47
N SER A 106 -5.25 7.39 -6.00
CA SER A 106 -4.69 6.57 -7.07
C SER A 106 -4.43 5.14 -6.61
N LEU A 107 -3.82 4.95 -5.44
CA LEU A 107 -3.59 3.62 -4.88
C LEU A 107 -4.90 2.90 -4.54
N LEU A 108 -5.90 3.61 -3.99
CA LEU A 108 -7.23 3.06 -3.74
C LEU A 108 -7.91 2.59 -5.02
N ARG A 109 -7.79 3.35 -6.12
CA ARG A 109 -8.33 2.95 -7.42
C ARG A 109 -7.62 1.73 -7.98
N LEU A 110 -6.29 1.70 -7.93
CA LEU A 110 -5.50 0.54 -8.33
C LEU A 110 -5.87 -0.70 -7.52
N MET A 111 -6.09 -0.54 -6.22
CA MET A 111 -6.54 -1.61 -5.33
C MET A 111 -7.92 -2.16 -5.75
N LYS A 112 -8.91 -1.28 -5.95
CA LYS A 112 -10.26 -1.68 -6.42
C LYS A 112 -10.21 -2.40 -7.77
N GLU A 113 -9.42 -1.89 -8.71
CA GLU A 113 -9.24 -2.51 -10.02
C GLU A 113 -8.58 -3.89 -9.91
N ALA A 114 -7.54 -4.02 -9.09
CA ALA A 114 -6.85 -5.28 -8.87
C ALA A 114 -7.78 -6.35 -8.28
N VAL A 115 -8.56 -5.99 -7.24
CA VAL A 115 -9.53 -6.91 -6.61
C VAL A 115 -10.59 -7.34 -7.63
N TYR A 116 -11.13 -6.40 -8.42
CA TYR A 116 -12.13 -6.71 -9.44
C TYR A 116 -11.60 -7.65 -10.54
N GLN A 117 -10.34 -7.50 -10.94
CA GLN A 117 -9.75 -8.29 -12.02
C GLN A 117 -9.18 -9.65 -11.59
N TYR A 118 -8.97 -9.86 -10.29
CA TYR A 118 -8.43 -11.12 -9.74
C TYR A 118 -9.09 -12.40 -10.31
N PRO A 119 -10.43 -12.55 -10.32
CA PRO A 119 -11.07 -13.78 -10.80
C PRO A 119 -11.01 -13.94 -12.33
N SER A 120 -10.66 -12.88 -13.06
CA SER A 120 -10.68 -12.84 -14.52
C SER A 120 -9.36 -13.30 -15.16
N SER A 121 -8.35 -13.66 -14.36
CA SER A 121 -7.03 -14.05 -14.86
C SER A 121 -6.40 -15.14 -13.98
N PRO A 122 -5.50 -15.97 -14.52
CA PRO A 122 -4.71 -16.88 -13.69
C PRO A 122 -3.97 -16.11 -12.59
N ARG A 123 -3.98 -16.64 -11.36
CA ARG A 123 -3.43 -15.97 -10.17
C ARG A 123 -1.98 -15.54 -10.36
N THR A 124 -1.13 -16.40 -10.92
CA THR A 124 0.29 -16.10 -11.22
C THR A 124 0.45 -14.93 -12.19
N LYS A 125 -0.39 -14.86 -13.23
CA LYS A 125 -0.40 -13.72 -14.17
C LYS A 125 -0.90 -12.44 -13.50
N TRP A 126 -1.94 -12.54 -12.67
CA TRP A 126 -2.47 -11.40 -11.92
C TRP A 126 -1.41 -10.80 -10.99
N ILE A 127 -0.69 -11.64 -10.23
CA ILE A 127 0.41 -11.23 -9.35
C ILE A 127 1.46 -10.41 -10.09
N LEU A 128 1.90 -10.88 -11.27
CA LEU A 128 2.94 -10.19 -12.03
C LEU A 128 2.45 -8.91 -12.75
N SER A 129 1.15 -8.66 -12.77
CA SER A 129 0.53 -7.55 -13.52
C SER A 129 0.13 -6.35 -12.64
N ARG A 130 0.37 -6.43 -11.33
CA ARG A 130 -0.09 -5.46 -10.33
C ARG A 130 1.08 -5.07 -9.42
N LEU A 131 0.93 -3.95 -8.70
CA LEU A 131 1.90 -3.53 -7.68
C LEU A 131 1.96 -4.57 -6.54
N GLY A 132 3.13 -4.82 -6.00
CA GLY A 132 3.38 -5.84 -4.99
C GLY A 132 2.49 -5.65 -3.77
N MET A 133 2.44 -4.45 -3.20
CA MET A 133 1.56 -4.18 -2.05
C MET A 133 0.06 -4.36 -2.36
N VAL A 134 -0.36 -4.02 -3.58
CA VAL A 134 -1.74 -4.25 -4.05
C VAL A 134 -2.03 -5.74 -4.19
N VAL A 135 -1.05 -6.54 -4.63
CA VAL A 135 -1.15 -8.01 -4.70
C VAL A 135 -1.28 -8.62 -3.32
N LEU A 136 -0.46 -8.19 -2.35
CA LEU A 136 -0.48 -8.70 -0.98
C LEU A 136 -1.84 -8.44 -0.33
N ALA A 137 -2.30 -7.19 -0.37
CA ALA A 137 -3.61 -6.82 0.19
C ALA A 137 -4.77 -7.49 -0.57
N GLY A 138 -4.72 -7.53 -1.90
CA GLY A 138 -5.76 -8.14 -2.72
C GLY A 138 -5.90 -9.64 -2.49
N THR A 139 -4.78 -10.34 -2.29
CA THR A 139 -4.81 -11.76 -1.94
C THR A 139 -5.51 -11.99 -0.61
N GLN A 140 -5.21 -11.18 0.42
CA GLN A 140 -5.87 -11.31 1.73
C GLN A 140 -7.37 -11.06 1.63
N ILE A 141 -7.81 -10.04 0.90
CA ILE A 141 -9.24 -9.78 0.67
C ILE A 141 -9.93 -10.99 0.02
N TRP A 142 -9.30 -11.56 -1.03
CA TRP A 142 -9.86 -12.72 -1.71
C TRP A 142 -9.84 -13.98 -0.87
N TRP A 143 -8.82 -14.16 -0.04
CA TRP A 143 -8.75 -15.25 0.93
C TRP A 143 -9.89 -15.13 1.95
N THR A 144 -10.05 -13.98 2.60
CA THR A 144 -11.14 -13.71 3.55
C THR A 144 -12.50 -14.01 2.94
N TRP A 145 -12.76 -13.50 1.72
CA TRP A 145 -14.00 -13.79 1.01
C TRP A 145 -14.18 -15.28 0.71
N SER A 146 -13.12 -15.98 0.29
CA SER A 146 -13.17 -17.40 -0.06
C SER A 146 -13.50 -18.28 1.15
N ILE A 147 -12.94 -17.95 2.31
CA ILE A 147 -13.22 -18.66 3.56
C ILE A 147 -14.65 -18.38 4.06
N GLU A 148 -15.10 -17.12 4.04
CA GLU A 148 -16.48 -16.79 4.39
C GLU A 148 -17.51 -17.46 3.46
N ASP A 149 -17.25 -17.50 2.15
CA ASP A 149 -18.10 -18.22 1.20
C ASP A 149 -18.08 -19.73 1.47
N THR A 150 -16.92 -20.27 1.87
CA THR A 150 -16.80 -21.67 2.26
C THR A 150 -17.65 -21.98 3.49
N PHE A 151 -17.64 -21.14 4.53
CA PHE A 151 -18.51 -21.28 5.70
C PHE A 151 -20.00 -21.25 5.31
N LYS A 152 -20.41 -20.30 4.44
CA LYS A 152 -21.79 -20.24 3.93
C LYS A 152 -22.19 -21.52 3.18
N ARG A 153 -21.31 -22.09 2.36
CA ARG A 153 -21.56 -23.36 1.67
C ARG A 153 -21.73 -24.54 2.63
N VAL A 154 -20.97 -24.59 3.73
CA VAL A 154 -21.14 -25.64 4.74
C VAL A 154 -22.49 -25.49 5.43
N MET A 155 -22.81 -24.29 5.91
CA MET A 155 -23.98 -24.04 6.76
C MET A 155 -25.30 -24.00 5.99
N GLU A 156 -25.35 -23.29 4.86
CA GLU A 156 -26.59 -23.06 4.11
C GLU A 156 -26.85 -24.18 3.09
N LYS A 157 -25.80 -24.74 2.49
CA LYS A 157 -25.92 -25.76 1.43
C LYS A 157 -25.60 -27.18 1.91
N GLY A 158 -25.20 -27.34 3.18
CA GLY A 158 -24.91 -28.65 3.78
C GLY A 158 -23.66 -29.33 3.22
N ASP A 159 -22.77 -28.60 2.55
CA ASP A 159 -21.59 -29.17 1.88
C ASP A 159 -20.45 -29.41 2.86
N LYS A 160 -20.50 -30.55 3.56
CA LYS A 160 -19.51 -30.95 4.57
C LYS A 160 -18.06 -31.08 4.05
N ASN A 161 -17.87 -31.09 2.73
CA ASN A 161 -16.55 -31.21 2.12
C ASN A 161 -16.01 -29.87 1.60
N ALA A 162 -16.75 -28.75 1.76
CA ALA A 162 -16.33 -27.45 1.23
C ALA A 162 -14.97 -27.01 1.77
N MET A 163 -14.76 -27.05 3.09
CA MET A 163 -13.48 -26.67 3.71
C MET A 163 -12.31 -27.55 3.23
N LYS A 164 -12.54 -28.86 3.06
CA LYS A 164 -11.52 -29.78 2.51
C LYS A 164 -11.15 -29.47 1.06
N ARG A 165 -12.10 -28.98 0.26
CA ARG A 165 -11.81 -28.57 -1.12
C ARG A 165 -11.08 -27.23 -1.16
N GLU A 166 -11.41 -26.31 -0.26
CA GLU A 166 -10.68 -25.04 -0.14
C GLU A 166 -9.21 -25.28 0.25
N LEU A 167 -8.96 -26.14 1.24
CA LEU A 167 -7.59 -26.54 1.60
C LEU A 167 -6.78 -27.12 0.42
N ARG A 168 -7.43 -27.96 -0.41
CA ARG A 168 -6.80 -28.52 -1.62
C ARG A 168 -6.51 -27.45 -2.67
N LYS A 169 -7.41 -26.48 -2.83
CA LYS A 169 -7.24 -25.34 -3.74
C LYS A 169 -6.06 -24.48 -3.29
N GLU A 170 -6.01 -24.09 -2.02
CA GLU A 170 -4.90 -23.30 -1.47
C GLU A 170 -3.56 -24.04 -1.59
N SER A 171 -3.54 -25.34 -1.31
CA SER A 171 -2.34 -26.17 -1.50
C SER A 171 -1.87 -26.20 -2.97
N HIS A 172 -2.81 -26.24 -3.91
CA HIS A 172 -2.50 -26.19 -5.34
C HIS A 172 -1.95 -24.83 -5.76
N GLU A 173 -2.59 -23.74 -5.33
CA GLU A 173 -2.16 -22.37 -5.65
C GLU A 173 -0.79 -22.06 -5.02
N LEU A 174 -0.52 -22.49 -3.78
CA LEU A 174 0.79 -22.40 -3.16
C LEU A 174 1.86 -23.15 -3.99
N GLY A 175 1.52 -24.35 -4.49
CA GLY A 175 2.38 -25.08 -5.41
C GLY A 175 2.71 -24.27 -6.68
N GLN A 176 1.74 -23.56 -7.25
CA GLN A 176 1.97 -22.68 -8.41
C GLN A 176 2.89 -21.50 -8.07
N LEU A 177 2.80 -20.92 -6.88
CA LEU A 177 3.73 -19.86 -6.43
C LEU A 177 5.15 -20.37 -6.25
N VAL A 178 5.29 -21.59 -5.72
CA VAL A 178 6.58 -22.27 -5.54
C VAL A 178 7.23 -22.59 -6.89
N GLU A 179 6.46 -22.89 -7.94
CA GLU A 179 7.00 -22.97 -9.30
C GLU A 179 7.33 -21.59 -9.89
N LEU A 180 6.47 -20.59 -9.65
CA LEU A 180 6.67 -19.22 -10.15
C LEU A 180 7.97 -18.60 -9.63
N ILE A 181 8.31 -18.78 -8.35
CA ILE A 181 9.54 -18.20 -7.78
C ILE A 181 10.81 -18.80 -8.41
N ARG A 182 10.73 -20.00 -9.00
CA ARG A 182 11.85 -20.65 -9.70
C ARG A 182 12.08 -20.11 -11.11
N THR A 183 11.13 -19.36 -11.67
CA THR A 183 11.30 -18.72 -12.97
C THR A 183 12.14 -17.43 -12.84
N ASP A 184 12.49 -16.85 -14.00
CA ASP A 184 13.10 -15.53 -14.02
C ASP A 184 12.07 -14.46 -13.66
N LEU A 185 12.35 -13.72 -12.60
CA LEU A 185 11.51 -12.66 -12.05
C LEU A 185 12.39 -11.43 -11.80
N SER A 186 11.80 -10.24 -11.98
CA SER A 186 12.42 -9.01 -11.53
C SER A 186 12.68 -9.05 -10.03
N SER A 187 13.65 -8.28 -9.54
CA SER A 187 13.99 -8.21 -8.11
C SER A 187 12.75 -7.88 -7.26
N CYS A 188 11.93 -6.91 -7.70
CA CYS A 188 10.70 -6.54 -7.00
C CYS A 188 9.67 -7.69 -6.99
N ASN A 189 9.39 -8.30 -8.15
CA ASN A 189 8.43 -9.40 -8.23
C ASN A 189 8.87 -10.61 -7.40
N ARG A 190 10.18 -10.89 -7.35
CA ARG A 190 10.74 -11.97 -6.53
C ARG A 190 10.50 -11.70 -5.03
N LYS A 191 10.69 -10.47 -4.56
CA LYS A 191 10.35 -10.07 -3.18
C LYS A 191 8.86 -10.25 -2.91
N CYS A 192 8.00 -9.75 -3.80
CA CYS A 192 6.55 -9.89 -3.68
C CYS A 192 6.11 -11.36 -3.58
N VAL A 193 6.56 -12.21 -4.50
CA VAL A 193 6.21 -13.65 -4.53
C VAL A 193 6.76 -14.37 -3.29
N ASN A 194 7.97 -14.06 -2.83
CA ASN A 194 8.50 -14.62 -1.57
C ASN A 194 7.60 -14.29 -0.38
N THR A 195 7.19 -13.03 -0.24
CA THR A 195 6.27 -12.60 0.83
C THR A 195 4.92 -13.29 0.69
N LEU A 196 4.41 -13.41 -0.52
CA LEU A 196 3.13 -14.07 -0.80
C LEU A 196 3.16 -15.56 -0.43
N ILE A 197 4.26 -16.27 -0.69
CA ILE A 197 4.42 -17.68 -0.28
C ILE A 197 4.31 -17.82 1.25
N ILE A 198 4.93 -16.91 2.01
CA ILE A 198 4.86 -16.93 3.48
C ILE A 198 3.41 -16.72 3.94
N LEU A 199 2.70 -15.75 3.35
CA LEU A 199 1.28 -15.48 3.65
C LEU A 199 0.40 -16.68 3.31
N ASP A 200 0.58 -17.29 2.13
CA ASP A 200 -0.21 -18.43 1.66
C ASP A 200 0.03 -19.68 2.50
N VAL A 201 1.26 -19.93 2.96
CA VAL A 201 1.55 -21.03 3.90
C VAL A 201 0.77 -20.81 5.20
N HIS A 202 0.80 -19.60 5.74
CA HIS A 202 0.06 -19.27 6.96
C HIS A 202 -1.45 -19.44 6.80
N ALA A 203 -2.01 -18.87 5.72
CA ALA A 203 -3.42 -19.00 5.36
C ALA A 203 -3.84 -20.47 5.24
N ARG A 204 -3.07 -21.29 4.51
CA ARG A 204 -3.31 -22.72 4.36
C ARG A 204 -3.26 -23.47 5.69
N ASP A 205 -2.30 -23.14 6.56
CA ASP A 205 -2.16 -23.80 7.87
C ASP A 205 -3.34 -23.48 8.81
N ILE A 206 -3.96 -22.30 8.67
CA ILE A 206 -5.21 -21.95 9.34
C ILE A 206 -6.35 -22.82 8.81
N VAL A 207 -6.51 -22.94 7.49
CA VAL A 207 -7.57 -23.76 6.88
C VAL A 207 -7.38 -25.25 7.19
N ASP A 208 -6.14 -25.74 7.23
CA ASP A 208 -5.85 -27.11 7.67
C ASP A 208 -6.31 -27.34 9.11
N ARG A 209 -6.08 -26.37 10.00
CA ARG A 209 -6.62 -26.41 11.36
C ARG A 209 -8.14 -26.44 11.38
N PHE A 210 -8.81 -25.64 10.56
CA PHE A 210 -10.28 -25.67 10.45
C PHE A 210 -10.81 -27.04 10.03
N VAL A 211 -10.12 -27.71 9.09
CA VAL A 211 -10.47 -29.07 8.67
C VAL A 211 -10.25 -30.09 9.79
N ARG A 212 -9.13 -30.02 10.52
CA ARG A 212 -8.81 -30.98 11.60
C ARG A 212 -9.76 -30.82 12.79
N ASP A 213 -10.02 -29.58 13.18
CA ASP A 213 -10.77 -29.26 14.40
C ASP A 213 -12.27 -29.09 14.12
N SER A 214 -12.70 -29.27 12.86
CA SER A 214 -14.10 -29.14 12.41
C SER A 214 -14.70 -27.76 12.70
N ILE A 215 -13.93 -26.70 12.45
CA ILE A 215 -14.38 -25.31 12.49
C ILE A 215 -15.18 -25.04 11.22
N LEU A 216 -16.47 -24.75 11.35
CA LEU A 216 -17.42 -24.72 10.23
C LEU A 216 -18.35 -23.49 10.23
N ASP A 217 -18.21 -22.60 11.22
CA ASP A 217 -18.95 -21.34 11.29
C ASP A 217 -17.99 -20.14 11.41
N ALA A 218 -18.30 -19.06 10.68
CA ALA A 218 -17.57 -17.80 10.74
C ALA A 218 -17.69 -17.08 12.09
N ARG A 219 -18.64 -17.49 12.96
CA ARG A 219 -18.76 -16.96 14.33
C ARG A 219 -17.84 -17.66 15.33
N GLU A 220 -17.12 -18.68 14.90
CA GLU A 220 -16.17 -19.36 15.78
C GLU A 220 -14.93 -18.50 15.99
N PHE A 221 -14.47 -18.42 17.24
CA PHE A 221 -13.30 -17.64 17.62
C PHE A 221 -12.04 -17.97 16.80
N ALA A 222 -11.91 -19.21 16.35
CA ALA A 222 -10.80 -19.64 15.50
C ALA A 222 -10.74 -18.83 14.18
N TRP A 223 -11.87 -18.37 13.64
CA TRP A 223 -11.93 -17.45 12.51
C TRP A 223 -11.92 -15.98 12.95
N GLU A 224 -12.68 -15.61 13.97
CA GLU A 224 -12.76 -14.19 14.41
C GLU A 224 -11.42 -13.62 14.91
N SER A 225 -10.48 -14.49 15.30
CA SER A 225 -9.14 -14.10 15.75
C SER A 225 -8.11 -13.91 14.62
N GLN A 226 -8.50 -14.13 13.36
CA GLN A 226 -7.65 -13.90 12.19
C GLN A 226 -7.58 -12.43 11.78
#